data_AF-A0A433WQQ5-F1
#
_entry.id   AF-A0A433WQQ5-F1
#
_cell.length_a   1.000
_cell.length_b   1.000
_cell.length_c   1.000
_cell.angle_alpha   90.00
_cell.angle_beta   90.00
_cell.angle_gamma   90.00
#
_symmetry.space_group_name_H-M   'P 1'
#
loop_
_entity.id
_entity.type
_entity.pdbx_description
1 polymer ?
#
loop_
_entity_poly.entity_id
_entity_poly.type
_entity_poly.pdbx_seq_one_letter_code
_entity_poly.pdbx_strand_id
1 'polypeptide(L)'
;MAENLPSVALALFVKDEFSDIAGWIAWHAALGVKKFFIFEDYSSDGTWEILQSAARCYDITLKRTDPVTQPDFYWRQRDSFMEAAEESRGKYDWLGFLDGDEYVYCRHFDSLPEFLRGFKHADAIAFSWRIHGSSNRVVRPKLPTVEVFTQHSTEELGDNVLV
;
A
#
# COMPACT_ATOMS: atom_id res chain seq x y z
N MET A 1 -27.02 -15.90 9.04
CA MET A 1 -26.75 -14.56 8.48
C MET A 1 -25.31 -14.58 8.00
N ALA A 2 -25.02 -14.15 6.77
CA ALA A 2 -23.63 -14.05 6.33
C ALA A 2 -22.92 -13.05 7.26
N GLU A 3 -21.81 -13.45 7.87
CA GLU A 3 -20.98 -12.49 8.61
C GLU A 3 -20.51 -11.41 7.65
N ASN A 4 -20.68 -10.14 8.04
CA ASN A 4 -20.08 -9.03 7.30
C ASN A 4 -18.56 -9.20 7.31
N LEU A 5 -17.94 -9.06 6.14
CA LEU A 5 -16.49 -9.06 6.01
C LEU A 5 -15.90 -7.82 6.71
N PRO A 6 -14.72 -7.93 7.35
CA PRO A 6 -14.07 -6.80 7.99
C PRO A 6 -13.72 -5.72 6.97
N SER A 7 -13.88 -4.47 7.37
CA SER A 7 -13.47 -3.29 6.61
C SER A 7 -11.97 -3.06 6.74
N VAL A 8 -11.32 -2.75 5.62
CA VAL A 8 -9.86 -2.59 5.55
C VAL A 8 -9.52 -1.22 4.97
N ALA A 9 -8.62 -0.52 5.65
CA ALA A 9 -7.96 0.68 5.18
C ALA A 9 -6.46 0.43 4.98
N LEU A 10 -5.83 1.21 4.10
CA LEU A 10 -4.38 1.24 3.93
C LEU A 10 -3.83 2.65 4.13
N ALA A 11 -2.67 2.75 4.77
CA ALA A 11 -1.87 3.95 4.85
C ALA A 11 -0.62 3.80 3.98
N LEU A 12 -0.32 4.86 3.22
CA LEU A 12 0.83 4.95 2.32
C LEU A 12 1.50 6.32 2.49
N PHE A 13 2.82 6.32 2.63
CA PHE A 13 3.66 7.51 2.50
C PHE A 13 4.48 7.38 1.22
N VAL A 14 4.36 8.32 0.29
CA VAL A 14 4.84 8.11 -1.09
C VAL A 14 5.56 9.33 -1.66
N LYS A 15 6.63 9.08 -2.43
CA LYS A 15 7.40 10.09 -3.15
C LYS A 15 7.83 9.55 -4.51
N ASP A 16 7.59 10.32 -5.57
CA ASP A 16 8.10 10.06 -6.93
C ASP A 16 7.78 8.64 -7.46
N GLU A 17 6.50 8.23 -7.34
CA GLU A 17 5.96 6.92 -7.77
C GLU A 17 5.03 7.01 -8.99
N PHE A 18 5.28 7.95 -9.91
CA PHE A 18 4.39 8.23 -11.06
C PHE A 18 4.08 6.97 -11.88
N SER A 19 5.04 6.06 -11.99
CA SER A 19 4.91 4.85 -12.81
C SER A 19 3.97 3.80 -12.19
N ASP A 20 3.87 3.75 -10.87
CA ASP A 20 3.32 2.60 -10.14
C ASP A 20 2.08 2.94 -9.33
N ILE A 21 1.97 4.17 -8.82
CA ILE A 21 0.97 4.54 -7.83
C ILE A 21 -0.48 4.25 -8.27
N ALA A 22 -0.78 4.45 -9.57
CA ALA A 22 -2.09 4.11 -10.11
C ALA A 22 -2.37 2.59 -10.09
N GLY A 23 -1.36 1.78 -10.42
CA GLY A 23 -1.45 0.32 -10.37
C GLY A 23 -1.56 -0.20 -8.93
N TRP A 24 -0.81 0.39 -8.00
CA TRP A 24 -0.85 0.08 -6.58
C TRP A 24 -2.24 0.32 -5.98
N ILE A 25 -2.86 1.48 -6.27
CA ILE A 25 -4.23 1.80 -5.81
C ILE A 25 -5.23 0.82 -6.43
N ALA A 26 -5.15 0.58 -7.75
CA ALA A 26 -6.06 -0.31 -8.44
C ALA A 26 -6.00 -1.74 -7.92
N TRP A 27 -4.79 -2.25 -7.64
CA TRP A 27 -4.57 -3.59 -7.08
C TRP A 27 -5.22 -3.75 -5.71
N HIS A 28 -4.92 -2.85 -4.79
CA HIS A 28 -5.44 -2.95 -3.42
C HIS A 28 -6.95 -2.66 -3.36
N ALA A 29 -7.47 -1.77 -4.21
CA ALA A 29 -8.91 -1.56 -4.34
C ALA A 29 -9.62 -2.82 -4.87
N ALA A 30 -9.03 -3.52 -5.85
CA ALA A 30 -9.55 -4.78 -6.35
C ALA A 30 -9.53 -5.89 -5.29
N LEU A 31 -8.58 -5.86 -4.35
CA LEU A 31 -8.53 -6.75 -3.19
C LEU A 31 -9.54 -6.40 -2.08
N GLY A 32 -10.37 -5.36 -2.27
CA GLY A 32 -11.44 -5.00 -1.34
C GLY A 32 -11.04 -3.98 -0.26
N VAL A 33 -9.92 -3.29 -0.41
CA VAL A 33 -9.58 -2.13 0.44
C VAL A 33 -10.59 -1.01 0.18
N LYS A 34 -11.19 -0.49 1.25
CA LYS A 34 -12.27 0.51 1.17
C LYS A 34 -11.79 1.93 1.31
N LYS A 35 -10.65 2.15 1.98
CA LYS A 35 -10.12 3.47 2.30
C LYS A 35 -8.62 3.51 2.12
N PHE A 36 -8.13 4.62 1.55
CA PHE A 36 -6.72 4.93 1.49
C PHE A 36 -6.42 6.22 2.25
N PHE A 37 -5.40 6.18 3.10
CA PHE A 37 -4.76 7.35 3.70
C PHE A 37 -3.43 7.53 2.99
N ILE A 38 -3.34 8.47 2.05
CA ILE A 38 -2.14 8.68 1.24
C ILE A 38 -1.51 10.02 1.61
N PHE A 39 -0.26 9.95 2.02
CA PHE A 39 0.58 11.09 2.35
C PHE A 39 1.64 11.22 1.27
N GLU A 40 1.51 12.27 0.46
CA GLU A 40 2.36 12.53 -0.67
C GLU A 40 3.51 13.46 -0.26
N ASP A 41 4.75 13.01 -0.43
CA ASP A 41 5.97 13.68 0.04
C ASP A 41 6.58 14.64 -0.98
N TYR A 42 5.75 15.51 -1.55
CA TYR A 42 6.21 16.60 -2.42
C TYR A 42 7.01 16.11 -3.63
N SER A 43 6.40 15.19 -4.38
CA SER A 43 6.91 14.59 -5.62
C SER A 43 7.04 15.62 -6.74
N SER A 44 7.90 15.30 -7.69
CA SER A 44 8.28 16.14 -8.83
C SER A 44 8.02 15.48 -10.20
N ASP A 45 7.51 14.25 -10.20
CA ASP A 45 7.40 13.38 -11.37
C ASP A 45 5.97 13.23 -11.94
N GLY A 46 4.97 13.83 -11.28
CA GLY A 46 3.56 13.71 -11.64
C GLY A 46 2.71 12.84 -10.71
N THR A 47 3.31 12.25 -9.66
CA THR A 47 2.61 11.41 -8.66
C THR A 47 1.43 12.14 -8.03
N TRP A 48 1.61 13.42 -7.67
CA TRP A 48 0.56 14.24 -7.05
C TRP A 48 -0.68 14.40 -7.94
N GLU A 49 -0.50 14.61 -9.23
CA GLU A 49 -1.57 14.76 -10.22
C GLU A 49 -2.37 13.46 -10.40
N ILE A 50 -1.67 12.32 -10.39
CA ILE A 50 -2.32 11.01 -10.43
C ILE A 50 -3.14 10.79 -9.15
N LEU A 51 -2.58 11.07 -7.98
CA LEU A 51 -3.27 10.91 -6.70
C LEU A 51 -4.52 11.79 -6.59
N GLN A 52 -4.44 13.06 -7.01
CA GLN A 52 -5.61 13.95 -7.05
C GLN A 52 -6.71 13.43 -7.99
N SER A 53 -6.32 12.79 -9.09
CA SER A 53 -7.26 12.18 -10.03
C SER A 53 -7.89 10.91 -9.43
N ALA A 54 -7.09 10.05 -8.81
CA ALA A 54 -7.53 8.83 -8.15
C ALA A 54 -8.49 9.11 -6.98
N ALA A 55 -8.27 10.19 -6.21
CA ALA A 55 -9.15 10.60 -5.11
C ALA A 55 -10.58 11.01 -5.56
N ARG A 56 -10.81 11.17 -6.87
CA ARG A 56 -12.16 11.37 -7.44
C ARG A 56 -12.88 10.05 -7.71
N CYS A 57 -12.16 8.94 -7.76
CA CYS A 57 -12.66 7.62 -8.12
C CYS A 57 -12.69 6.65 -6.92
N TYR A 58 -11.79 6.83 -5.97
CA TYR A 58 -11.64 6.00 -4.77
C TYR A 58 -11.76 6.85 -3.51
N ASP A 59 -12.14 6.24 -2.39
CA ASP A 59 -12.13 6.92 -1.09
C ASP A 59 -10.68 7.08 -0.59
N ILE A 60 -10.09 8.23 -0.91
CA ILE A 60 -8.72 8.59 -0.55
C ILE A 60 -8.74 9.85 0.32
N THR A 61 -8.24 9.75 1.55
CA THR A 61 -7.75 10.93 2.28
C THR A 61 -6.36 11.23 1.75
N LEU A 62 -6.25 12.23 0.88
CA LEU A 62 -5.00 12.66 0.29
C LEU A 62 -4.46 13.88 1.03
N LYS A 63 -3.24 13.78 1.56
CA LYS A 63 -2.53 14.87 2.22
C LYS A 63 -1.16 15.04 1.59
N ARG A 64 -0.67 16.26 1.57
CA ARG A 64 0.68 16.59 1.13
C ARG A 64 1.50 16.96 2.33
N THR A 65 2.65 16.32 2.51
CA THR A 65 3.59 16.72 3.55
C THR A 65 4.39 17.95 3.10
N ASP A 66 5.12 18.54 4.03
CA ASP A 66 5.93 19.72 3.77
C ASP A 66 7.38 19.51 4.24
N PRO A 67 8.32 19.24 3.32
CA PRO A 67 9.73 19.09 3.65
C PRO A 67 10.40 20.39 4.11
N VAL A 68 9.76 21.56 3.93
CA VAL A 68 10.26 22.83 4.47
C VAL A 68 9.92 22.94 5.95
N THR A 69 8.69 22.61 6.33
CA THR A 69 8.23 22.68 7.73
C THR A 69 8.82 21.55 8.58
N GLN A 70 8.93 20.34 8.02
CA GLN A 70 9.58 19.20 8.67
C GLN A 70 10.64 18.61 7.72
N PRO A 71 11.92 18.98 7.84
CA PRO A 71 12.96 18.52 6.91
C PRO A 71 13.31 17.05 7.04
N ASP A 72 13.08 16.43 8.20
CA ASP A 72 13.41 15.02 8.41
C ASP A 72 12.35 14.10 7.78
N PHE A 73 12.80 13.28 6.83
CA PHE A 73 11.97 12.31 6.10
C PHE A 73 11.27 11.31 7.04
N TYR A 74 12.00 10.74 7.99
CA TYR A 74 11.47 9.72 8.89
C TYR A 74 10.44 10.30 9.84
N TRP A 75 10.58 11.58 10.22
CA TRP A 75 9.59 12.27 11.03
C TRP A 75 8.32 12.52 10.24
N ARG A 76 8.42 12.97 8.98
CA ARG A 76 7.24 13.12 8.10
C ARG A 76 6.52 11.78 7.91
N GLN A 77 7.26 10.70 7.65
CA GLN A 77 6.70 9.37 7.47
C GLN A 77 6.01 8.87 8.75
N ARG A 78 6.71 8.95 9.90
CA ARG A 78 6.15 8.58 11.21
C ARG A 78 4.87 9.33 11.51
N ASP A 79 4.89 10.66 11.38
CA ASP A 79 3.76 11.52 11.74
C ASP A 79 2.55 11.23 10.82
N SER A 80 2.80 10.95 9.54
CA SER A 80 1.79 10.52 8.58
C SER A 80 1.11 9.21 8.99
N PHE A 81 1.89 8.18 9.34
CA PHE A 81 1.33 6.90 9.78
C PHE A 81 0.61 6.99 11.12
N MET A 82 1.10 7.80 12.06
CA MET A 82 0.40 8.09 13.32
C MET A 82 -0.94 8.77 13.07
N GLU A 83 -1.00 9.71 12.13
CA GLU A 83 -2.24 10.37 11.74
C GLU A 83 -3.24 9.41 11.10
N ALA A 84 -2.79 8.52 10.20
CA ALA A 84 -3.65 7.48 9.64
C ALA A 84 -4.20 6.53 10.71
N ALA A 85 -3.36 6.13 11.67
CA ALA A 85 -3.78 5.27 12.79
C ALA A 85 -4.86 5.93 13.64
N GLU A 86 -4.71 7.22 13.95
CA GLU A 86 -5.70 7.99 14.69
C GLU A 86 -7.00 8.15 13.88
N GLU A 87 -6.89 8.51 12.59
CA GLU A 87 -8.07 8.67 11.75
C GLU A 87 -8.83 7.37 11.49
N SER A 88 -8.13 6.24 11.44
CA SER A 88 -8.72 4.92 11.21
C SER A 88 -9.42 4.35 12.46
N ARG A 89 -9.03 4.80 13.65
CA ARG A 89 -9.50 4.24 14.92
C ARG A 89 -11.03 4.30 15.03
N GLY A 90 -11.65 3.13 15.21
CA GLY A 90 -13.11 2.99 15.35
C GLY A 90 -13.91 3.19 14.06
N LYS A 91 -13.24 3.39 12.90
CA LYS A 91 -13.89 3.55 11.59
C LYS A 91 -13.67 2.35 10.67
N TYR A 92 -12.54 1.66 10.81
CA TYR A 92 -12.20 0.46 10.06
C TYR A 92 -11.73 -0.65 11.00
N ASP A 93 -11.95 -1.90 10.60
CA ASP A 93 -11.57 -3.07 11.40
C ASP A 93 -10.06 -3.34 11.31
N TRP A 94 -9.45 -3.05 10.16
CA TRP A 94 -8.01 -3.18 9.92
C TRP A 94 -7.42 -1.94 9.25
N LEU A 95 -6.21 -1.57 9.68
CA LEU A 95 -5.34 -0.62 9.00
C LEU A 95 -4.03 -1.34 8.63
N GLY A 96 -3.69 -1.36 7.35
CA GLY A 96 -2.38 -1.80 6.87
C GLY A 96 -1.47 -0.63 6.59
N PHE A 97 -0.17 -0.82 6.82
CA PHE A 97 0.89 0.11 6.43
C PHE A 97 1.72 -0.59 5.37
N LEU A 98 1.81 -0.01 4.18
CA LEU A 98 2.48 -0.60 3.03
C LEU A 98 3.22 0.48 2.25
N ASP A 99 4.38 0.13 1.73
CA ASP A 99 5.15 0.97 0.82
C ASP A 99 4.61 0.90 -0.62
N GLY A 100 4.96 1.89 -1.45
CA GLY A 100 4.42 2.07 -2.82
C GLY A 100 4.81 0.96 -3.80
N ASP A 101 5.80 0.15 -3.45
CA ASP A 101 6.29 -1.00 -4.20
C ASP A 101 5.87 -2.35 -3.61
N GLU A 102 5.07 -2.35 -2.53
CA GLU A 102 4.55 -3.55 -1.88
C GLU A 102 3.14 -3.90 -2.34
N TYR A 103 2.93 -5.17 -2.69
CA TYR A 103 1.64 -5.66 -3.21
C TYR A 103 1.18 -6.86 -2.38
N VAL A 104 0.05 -6.70 -1.68
CA VAL A 104 -0.55 -7.80 -0.92
C VAL A 104 -1.07 -8.86 -1.87
N TYR A 105 -0.83 -10.14 -1.57
CA TYR A 105 -1.36 -11.25 -2.36
C TYR A 105 -1.89 -12.37 -1.45
N CYS A 106 -3.20 -12.66 -1.57
CA CYS A 106 -3.88 -13.69 -0.81
C CYS A 106 -4.10 -14.95 -1.68
N ARG A 107 -3.18 -15.92 -1.65
CA ARG A 107 -3.21 -17.10 -2.53
C ARG A 107 -4.54 -17.88 -2.55
N HIS A 108 -5.23 -17.96 -1.42
CA HIS A 108 -6.40 -18.82 -1.24
C HIS A 108 -7.72 -18.05 -1.00
N PHE A 109 -7.71 -16.73 -1.20
CA PHE A 109 -8.85 -15.86 -0.95
C PHE A 109 -8.99 -14.87 -2.09
N ASP A 110 -10.24 -14.56 -2.46
CA ASP A 110 -10.51 -13.63 -3.56
C ASP A 110 -10.35 -12.16 -3.11
N SER A 111 -10.30 -11.91 -1.80
CA SER A 111 -10.13 -10.57 -1.24
C SER A 111 -9.39 -10.56 0.10
N LEU A 112 -8.80 -9.41 0.43
CA LEU A 112 -8.13 -9.17 1.71
C LEU A 112 -9.10 -9.22 2.92
N PRO A 113 -10.32 -8.66 2.86
CA PRO A 113 -11.33 -8.86 3.90
C PRO A 113 -11.66 -10.32 4.20
N GLU A 114 -11.76 -11.19 3.18
CA GLU A 114 -12.03 -12.62 3.38
C GLU A 114 -10.89 -13.34 4.10
N PHE A 115 -9.65 -13.01 3.75
CA PHE A 115 -8.46 -13.50 4.44
C PHE A 115 -8.45 -13.04 5.91
N LEU A 116 -8.67 -11.74 6.15
CA LEU A 116 -8.63 -11.14 7.49
C LEU A 116 -9.73 -11.62 8.44
N ARG A 117 -10.86 -12.12 7.91
CA ARG A 117 -11.92 -12.74 8.72
C ARG A 117 -11.41 -13.90 9.59
N GLY A 118 -10.31 -14.56 9.19
CA GLY A 118 -9.69 -15.64 9.98
C GLY A 118 -9.02 -15.17 11.28
N PHE A 119 -8.78 -13.87 11.45
CA PHE A 119 -7.92 -13.32 12.51
C PHE A 119 -8.68 -12.47 13.54
N LYS A 120 -9.92 -12.84 13.88
CA LYS A 120 -10.81 -12.05 14.78
C LYS A 120 -10.25 -11.75 16.18
N HIS A 121 -9.23 -12.47 16.61
CA HIS A 121 -8.61 -12.34 17.93
C HIS A 121 -7.18 -11.79 17.88
N ALA A 122 -6.70 -11.37 16.70
CA ALA A 122 -5.38 -10.80 16.55
C ALA A 122 -5.47 -9.26 16.55
N ASP A 123 -4.60 -8.60 17.30
CA ASP A 123 -4.47 -7.14 17.28
C ASP A 123 -3.65 -6.66 16.06
N ALA A 124 -2.76 -7.52 15.55
CA ALA A 124 -1.95 -7.27 14.37
C ALA A 124 -1.55 -8.59 13.70
N ILE A 125 -1.28 -8.53 12.40
CA ILE A 125 -0.67 -9.61 11.63
C ILE A 125 0.46 -9.04 10.77
N ALA A 126 1.46 -9.86 10.49
CA ALA A 126 2.50 -9.56 9.52
C ALA A 126 2.33 -10.47 8.30
N PHE A 127 2.62 -9.94 7.11
CA PHE A 127 2.67 -10.74 5.89
C PHE A 127 4.09 -11.26 5.67
N SER A 128 4.21 -12.51 5.26
CA SER A 128 5.50 -13.01 4.77
C SER A 128 5.84 -12.32 3.45
N TRP A 129 7.05 -11.76 3.37
CA TRP A 129 7.53 -11.10 2.17
C TRP A 129 8.10 -12.08 1.14
N ARG A 130 8.03 -11.64 -0.12
CA ARG A 130 8.67 -12.30 -1.25
C ARG A 130 9.18 -11.19 -2.17
N ILE A 131 10.49 -11.15 -2.38
CA ILE A 131 11.11 -10.05 -3.12
C ILE A 131 11.00 -10.31 -4.61
N HIS A 132 10.31 -9.43 -5.32
CA HIS A 132 10.22 -9.44 -6.77
C HIS A 132 11.32 -8.58 -7.38
N GLY A 133 12.02 -9.12 -8.38
CA GLY A 133 13.07 -8.41 -9.10
C GLY A 133 12.58 -7.85 -10.43
N SER A 134 13.51 -7.30 -11.23
CA SER A 134 13.18 -6.73 -12.54
C SER A 134 12.73 -7.74 -13.60
N SER A 135 12.68 -9.04 -13.28
CA SER A 135 12.31 -10.11 -14.21
C SER A 135 13.13 -10.09 -15.50
N ASN A 136 14.45 -9.88 -15.35
CA ASN A 136 15.45 -9.72 -16.42
C ASN A 136 15.24 -8.52 -17.34
N ARG A 137 14.50 -7.50 -16.90
CA ARG A 137 14.25 -6.30 -17.69
C ARG A 137 15.22 -5.20 -17.31
N VAL A 138 15.72 -4.51 -18.34
CA VAL A 138 16.60 -3.34 -18.20
C VAL A 138 15.83 -2.03 -18.36
N VAL A 139 14.73 -2.05 -19.11
CA VAL A 139 13.85 -0.90 -19.34
C VAL A 139 12.50 -1.18 -18.71
N ARG A 140 11.97 -0.20 -17.97
CA ARG A 140 10.65 -0.27 -17.35
C ARG A 140 9.54 -0.26 -18.41
N PRO A 141 8.70 -1.31 -18.50
CA PRO A 141 7.54 -1.31 -19.40
C PRO A 141 6.43 -0.39 -18.88
N LYS A 142 5.60 0.12 -19.79
CA LYS A 142 4.40 0.92 -19.46
C LYS A 142 3.19 0.01 -19.22
N LEU A 143 3.31 -0.91 -18.27
CA LEU A 143 2.30 -1.91 -17.88
C LEU A 143 2.29 -2.08 -16.35
N PRO A 144 1.20 -2.56 -15.74
CA PRO A 144 1.12 -2.75 -14.29
C PRO A 144 2.24 -3.65 -13.75
N THR A 145 2.83 -3.26 -12.60
CA THR A 145 3.94 -3.98 -11.94
C THR A 145 3.69 -5.47 -11.80
N VAL A 146 2.49 -5.85 -11.34
CA VAL A 146 2.08 -7.25 -11.11
C VAL A 146 2.03 -8.10 -12.39
N GLU A 147 1.86 -7.49 -13.56
CA GLU A 147 1.86 -8.20 -14.86
C GLU A 147 3.28 -8.39 -15.41
N VAL A 148 4.18 -7.49 -15.07
CA VAL A 148 5.50 -7.37 -15.70
C VAL A 148 6.58 -8.07 -14.90
N PHE A 149 6.53 -7.95 -13.57
CA PHE A 149 7.58 -8.38 -12.66
C PHE A 149 7.20 -9.70 -11.97
N THR A 150 7.12 -10.76 -12.76
CA THR A 150 6.62 -12.08 -12.32
C THR A 150 7.69 -12.99 -11.72
N GLN A 151 8.97 -12.59 -11.78
CA GLN A 151 10.08 -13.34 -11.17
C GLN A 151 10.40 -12.79 -9.79
N HIS A 152 10.65 -13.70 -8.85
CA HIS A 152 11.01 -13.37 -7.49
C HIS A 152 12.29 -14.11 -7.06
N SER A 153 12.83 -13.67 -5.94
CA SER A 153 13.99 -14.27 -5.28
C SER A 153 13.81 -15.77 -5.01
N THR A 154 14.93 -16.49 -4.96
CA THR A 154 14.99 -17.83 -4.36
C THR A 154 15.09 -17.70 -2.84
N GLU A 155 14.86 -18.80 -2.11
CA GLU A 155 14.99 -18.84 -0.64
C GLU A 155 16.39 -18.43 -0.14
N GLU A 156 17.40 -18.51 -1.01
CA GLU A 156 18.79 -18.16 -0.70
C GLU A 156 19.06 -16.65 -0.62
N LEU A 157 18.15 -15.79 -1.11
CA LEU A 157 18.30 -14.35 -0.98
C LEU A 157 18.12 -13.94 0.49
N GLY A 158 19.20 -13.44 1.10
CA GLY A 158 19.23 -13.06 2.52
C GLY A 158 18.15 -12.05 2.93
N ASP A 159 17.74 -11.16 2.02
CA ASP A 159 16.71 -10.16 2.32
C ASP A 159 15.31 -10.77 2.53
N ASN A 160 15.10 -12.04 2.15
CA ASN A 160 13.84 -12.76 2.43
C ASN A 160 13.63 -13.07 3.92
N VAL A 161 14.63 -12.88 4.79
CA VAL A 161 14.50 -13.10 6.24
C VAL A 161 14.32 -11.82 7.05
N LEU A 162 14.24 -10.67 6.39
CA LEU A 162 13.90 -9.41 7.04
C LEU A 162 12.39 -9.42 7.36
N VAL A 163 12.08 -9.35 8.65
CA VAL A 163 10.74 -9.10 9.20
C VAL A 163 10.81 -7.81 10.00
#